data_AF-A0AAE4NRU1-F1
#
_entry.id   AF-A0AAE4NRU1-F1
#
_cell.length_a   1.000
_cell.length_b   1.000
_cell.length_c   1.000
_cell.angle_alpha   90.00
_cell.angle_beta   90.00
_cell.angle_gamma   90.00
#
_symmetry.space_group_name_H-M   'P 1'
#
loop_
_entity.id
_entity.type
_entity.pdbx_description
1 polymer ?
#
loop_
_entity_poly.entity_id
_entity_poly.type
_entity_poly.pdbx_seq_one_letter_code
_entity_poly.pdbx_strand_id
1 'polypeptide(L)'
;MGIVINKVREAKGDLDEVVGFIEDVVKAPVLGVISLDSNVPLASNYGTPVLAKFPRIQASKDLLELGENLATWIFGKKHHKKSKWSEYGHSIREALHGIIHWS
;
A
#
# COMPACT_ATOMS: atom_id res chain seq x y z
N MET A 1 -14.71 3.27 8.06
CA MET A 1 -14.05 1.94 7.98
C MET A 1 -12.94 2.06 6.95
N GLY A 2 -11.73 1.57 7.21
CA GLY A 2 -10.63 1.52 6.25
C GLY A 2 -10.07 0.11 6.17
N ILE A 3 -9.51 -0.27 5.03
CA ILE A 3 -9.11 -1.65 4.74
C ILE A 3 -7.59 -1.75 4.64
N VAL A 4 -7.03 -2.83 5.19
CA VAL A 4 -5.62 -3.20 5.06
C VAL A 4 -5.57 -4.59 4.45
N ILE A 5 -4.87 -4.73 3.34
CA ILE A 5 -4.65 -6.03 2.71
C ILE A 5 -3.32 -6.57 3.21
N ASN A 6 -3.33 -7.73 3.87
CA ASN A 6 -2.14 -8.29 4.52
C ASN A 6 -1.77 -9.62 3.90
N LYS A 7 -0.48 -9.99 4.01
CA LYS A 7 0.10 -11.26 3.54
C LYS A 7 0.08 -11.39 2.01
N VAL A 8 0.28 -10.29 1.29
CA VAL A 8 0.28 -10.29 -0.17
C VAL A 8 1.58 -10.90 -0.72
N ARG A 9 1.43 -11.91 -1.58
CA ARG A 9 2.52 -12.47 -2.42
C ARG A 9 2.38 -12.10 -3.90
N GLU A 10 1.21 -11.59 -4.29
CA GLU A 10 0.78 -11.52 -5.70
C GLU A 10 1.56 -10.51 -6.54
N ALA A 11 1.53 -10.70 -7.85
CA ALA A 11 2.04 -9.73 -8.82
C ALA A 11 1.14 -8.48 -8.86
N LYS A 12 1.72 -7.33 -9.20
CA LYS A 12 1.04 -6.02 -9.15
C LYS A 12 -0.34 -5.98 -9.82
N GLY A 13 -0.50 -6.66 -10.96
CA GLY A 13 -1.75 -6.63 -11.73
C GLY A 13 -2.97 -7.16 -10.98
N ASP A 14 -2.84 -8.30 -10.30
CA ASP A 14 -3.95 -8.91 -9.57
C ASP A 14 -4.36 -8.07 -8.33
N LEU A 15 -3.37 -7.42 -7.72
CA LEU A 15 -3.60 -6.57 -6.55
C LEU A 15 -4.37 -5.29 -6.90
N ASP A 16 -4.06 -4.68 -8.05
CA ASP A 16 -4.72 -3.45 -8.50
C ASP A 16 -6.22 -3.67 -8.75
N GLU A 17 -6.61 -4.82 -9.31
CA GLU A 17 -8.02 -5.20 -9.51
C GLU A 17 -8.76 -5.35 -8.17
N VAL A 18 -8.13 -5.99 -7.18
CA VAL A 18 -8.71 -6.16 -5.84
C VAL A 18 -8.89 -4.82 -5.15
N VAL A 19 -7.88 -3.94 -5.23
CA VAL A 19 -7.97 -2.58 -4.67
C VAL A 19 -9.10 -1.80 -5.35
N GLY A 20 -9.16 -1.83 -6.68
CA GLY A 20 -10.23 -1.16 -7.44
C GLY A 20 -11.61 -1.66 -7.04
N PHE A 21 -11.82 -2.99 -6.95
CA PHE A 21 -13.08 -3.55 -6.49
C PHE A 21 -13.48 -3.07 -5.09
N ILE A 22 -12.54 -3.02 -4.16
CA ILE A 22 -12.82 -2.58 -2.78
C ILE A 22 -13.22 -1.10 -2.76
N GLU A 23 -12.48 -0.24 -3.45
CA GLU A 23 -12.75 1.20 -3.43
C GLU A 23 -14.03 1.56 -4.21
N ASP A 24 -14.27 0.90 -5.35
CA ASP A 24 -15.40 1.21 -6.22
C ASP A 24 -16.70 0.50 -5.82
N VAL A 25 -16.65 -0.72 -5.29
CA VAL A 25 -17.84 -1.50 -4.95
C VAL A 25 -18.13 -1.44 -3.46
N VAL A 26 -17.13 -1.73 -2.62
CA VAL A 26 -17.29 -1.72 -1.15
C VAL A 26 -17.31 -0.30 -0.59
N LYS A 27 -16.87 0.70 -1.38
CA LYS A 27 -16.82 2.13 -1.00
C LYS A 27 -16.04 2.37 0.29
N ALA A 28 -14.94 1.64 0.46
CA ALA A 28 -14.05 1.77 1.60
C ALA A 28 -12.60 1.99 1.12
N PRO A 29 -11.85 2.94 1.71
CA PRO A 29 -10.49 3.22 1.28
C PRO A 29 -9.53 2.10 1.67
N VAL A 30 -8.62 1.74 0.77
CA VAL A 30 -7.50 0.85 1.08
C VAL A 30 -6.37 1.71 1.65
N LEU A 31 -6.07 1.51 2.93
CA LEU A 31 -5.08 2.29 3.68
C LEU A 31 -3.65 1.80 3.48
N GLY A 32 -3.48 0.55 3.05
CA GLY A 32 -2.17 -0.01 2.75
C GLY A 32 -2.22 -1.50 2.45
N VAL A 33 -1.13 -1.96 1.85
CA VAL A 33 -0.89 -3.36 1.52
C VAL A 33 0.39 -3.80 2.22
N ILE A 34 0.31 -4.91 2.97
CA ILE A 34 1.45 -5.47 3.69
C ILE A 34 1.92 -6.72 2.97
N SER A 35 3.16 -6.66 2.49
CA SER A 35 3.84 -7.77 1.84
C SER A 35 3.96 -8.96 2.80
N LEU A 36 3.81 -10.15 2.24
CA LEU A 36 4.11 -11.34 3.02
C LEU A 36 5.61 -11.45 3.30
N ASP A 37 5.94 -11.60 4.58
CA ASP A 37 7.31 -11.73 5.04
C ASP A 37 7.40 -12.76 6.18
N SER A 38 8.31 -13.73 6.06
CA SER A 38 8.52 -14.78 7.05
C SER A 38 9.10 -14.27 8.38
N ASN A 39 9.66 -13.06 8.39
CA ASN A 39 10.18 -12.44 9.61
C ASN A 39 9.07 -11.89 10.52
N VAL A 40 7.85 -11.68 10.01
CA VAL A 40 6.69 -11.26 10.82
C VAL A 40 6.33 -12.31 11.89
N PRO A 41 6.05 -13.59 11.54
CA PRO A 41 5.80 -14.61 12.57
C PRO A 41 7.03 -14.88 13.44
N LEU A 42 8.25 -14.76 12.87
CA LEU A 42 9.48 -14.91 13.64
C LEU A 42 9.60 -13.84 14.74
N ALA A 43 9.27 -12.58 14.46
CA ALA A 43 9.26 -11.51 15.45
C ALA A 43 8.27 -11.78 16.58
N SER A 44 7.08 -12.31 16.22
CA SER A 44 6.07 -12.74 17.19
C SER A 44 6.60 -13.81 18.14
N ASN A 45 7.37 -14.79 17.64
CA ASN A 45 7.99 -15.84 18.47
C ASN A 45 9.01 -15.27 19.47
N TYR A 46 9.65 -14.14 19.13
CA TYR A 46 10.53 -13.40 20.04
C TYR A 46 9.77 -12.45 20.98
N GLY A 47 8.44 -12.40 20.92
CA GLY A 47 7.64 -11.45 21.72
C GLY A 47 7.94 -9.98 21.41
N THR A 48 8.48 -9.68 20.23
CA THR A 48 8.94 -8.34 19.85
C THR A 48 8.21 -7.88 18.59
N PRO A 49 7.71 -6.62 18.51
CA PRO A 49 7.11 -6.10 17.28
C PRO A 49 8.06 -6.20 16.09
N VAL A 50 7.54 -6.54 14.92
CA VAL A 50 8.35 -6.70 13.69
C VAL A 50 9.11 -5.43 13.33
N LEU A 51 8.52 -4.25 13.56
CA LEU A 51 9.16 -2.95 13.37
C LEU A 51 10.42 -2.77 14.24
N ALA A 52 10.41 -3.31 15.47
CA ALA A 52 11.55 -3.24 16.38
C ALA A 52 12.57 -4.34 16.11
N LYS A 53 12.11 -5.57 15.82
CA LYS A 53 12.98 -6.74 15.63
C LYS A 53 13.66 -6.75 14.26
N PHE A 54 12.94 -6.40 13.21
CA PHE A 54 13.37 -6.47 11.82
C PHE A 54 13.01 -5.17 11.07
N PRO A 55 13.65 -4.03 11.40
CA PRO A 55 13.20 -2.71 10.93
C PRO A 55 13.36 -2.44 9.42
N ARG A 56 14.14 -3.25 8.70
CA ARG A 56 14.54 -2.98 7.31
C ARG A 56 13.88 -3.89 6.26
N ILE A 57 13.09 -4.87 6.70
CA ILE A 57 12.38 -5.80 5.80
C ILE A 57 11.20 -5.10 5.11
N GLN A 58 10.64 -5.72 4.06
CA GLN A 58 9.57 -5.10 3.30
C GLN A 58 8.31 -4.90 4.14
N ALA A 59 7.87 -5.92 4.88
CA ALA A 59 6.69 -5.78 5.76
C ALA A 59 6.83 -4.66 6.80
N SER A 60 8.04 -4.39 7.30
CA SER A 60 8.27 -3.27 8.22
C SER A 60 8.16 -1.92 7.54
N LYS A 61 8.61 -1.80 6.28
CA LYS A 61 8.43 -0.57 5.49
C LYS A 61 6.96 -0.35 5.16
N ASP A 62 6.25 -1.40 4.76
CA ASP A 62 4.82 -1.36 4.45
C ASP A 62 3.99 -0.94 5.67
N LEU A 63 4.34 -1.46 6.87
CA LEU A 63 3.70 -1.07 8.12
C LEU A 63 3.96 0.39 8.52
N LEU A 64 5.16 0.92 8.23
CA LEU A 64 5.46 2.33 8.46
C LEU A 64 4.64 3.23 7.54
N GLU A 65 4.59 2.90 6.24
CA GLU A 65 3.78 3.61 5.25
C GLU A 65 2.28 3.55 5.60
N LEU A 66 1.78 2.37 5.99
CA LEU A 66 0.42 2.21 6.49
C LEU A 66 0.14 3.10 7.70
N GLY A 67 1.10 3.25 8.63
CA GLY A 67 0.97 4.14 9.78
C GLY A 67 0.83 5.61 9.36
N GLU A 68 1.60 6.06 8.37
CA GLU A 68 1.51 7.41 7.80
C GLU A 68 0.18 7.64 7.07
N ASN A 69 -0.27 6.66 6.29
CA ASN A 69 -1.57 6.70 5.59
C ASN A 69 -2.74 6.73 6.58
N LEU A 70 -2.68 5.89 7.62
CA LEU A 70 -3.66 5.85 8.69
C LEU A 70 -3.73 7.20 9.42
N ALA A 71 -2.59 7.79 9.78
CA ALA A 71 -2.54 9.09 10.43
C ALA A 71 -3.12 10.18 9.53
N THR A 72 -2.80 10.16 8.23
CA THR A 72 -3.35 11.09 7.25
C THR A 72 -4.86 10.95 7.12
N TRP A 73 -5.36 9.70 7.06
CA TRP A 73 -6.79 9.41 6.94
C TRP A 73 -7.58 9.84 8.18
N ILE A 74 -7.06 9.59 9.39
CA ILE A 74 -7.75 9.95 10.64
C ILE A 74 -7.70 11.46 10.90
N PHE A 75 -6.55 12.09 10.71
CA PHE A 75 -6.31 13.47 11.18
C PHE A 75 -6.35 14.54 10.07
N GLY A 76 -6.42 14.14 8.80
CA GLY A 76 -6.70 15.03 7.68
C GLY A 76 -5.66 16.12 7.39
N LYS A 77 -4.41 16.07 7.91
CA LYS A 77 -3.40 17.12 7.68
C LYS A 77 -1.98 16.65 7.36
N LYS A 78 -1.41 17.38 6.39
CA LYS A 78 -0.18 17.22 5.60
C LYS A 78 1.11 17.01 6.42
N HIS A 79 1.69 15.81 6.37
CA HIS A 79 3.14 15.66 6.50
C HIS A 79 3.78 15.90 5.12
N HIS A 80 4.46 17.04 4.96
CA HIS A 80 5.23 17.33 3.76
C HIS A 80 6.46 16.40 3.67
N LYS A 81 6.38 15.37 2.83
CA LYS A 81 7.55 14.76 2.19
C LYS A 81 7.12 14.14 0.87
N LYS A 82 7.89 14.41 -0.19
CA LYS A 82 7.58 14.20 -1.62
C LYS A 82 6.73 12.94 -1.87
N SER A 83 5.51 13.15 -2.36
CA SER A 83 4.68 12.11 -2.95
C SER A 83 5.49 11.41 -4.05
N LYS A 84 5.90 10.17 -3.78
CA LYS A 84 6.53 9.28 -4.75
C LYS A 84 5.51 8.62 -5.68
N TRP A 85 4.23 8.98 -5.58
CA TRP A 85 3.19 8.58 -6.51
C TRP A 85 3.44 9.11 -7.94
N SER A 86 4.34 10.08 -8.12
CA SER A 86 4.82 10.50 -9.45
C SER A 86 5.68 9.45 -10.15
N GLU A 87 6.22 8.42 -9.48
CA GLU A 87 6.94 7.32 -10.16
C GLU A 87 5.97 6.25 -10.71
N TYR A 88 4.76 6.12 -10.15
CA TYR A 88 3.74 5.17 -10.66
C TYR A 88 2.76 5.83 -11.64
N GLY A 89 2.46 7.12 -11.48
CA GLY A 89 1.50 7.83 -12.34
C GLY A 89 1.97 8.09 -13.79
N HIS A 90 3.28 8.01 -14.07
CA HIS A 90 3.80 8.20 -15.43
C HIS A 90 3.36 7.08 -16.39
N SER A 91 3.23 5.85 -15.90
CA SER A 91 2.79 4.71 -16.72
C SER A 91 1.31 4.81 -17.12
N ILE A 92 0.47 5.45 -16.30
CA ILE A 92 -0.98 5.56 -16.55
C ILE A 92 -1.27 6.70 -17.56
N ARG A 93 -0.52 7.81 -17.52
CA ARG A 93 -0.68 8.88 -18.52
C ARG A 93 -0.21 8.45 -19.91
N GLU A 94 0.85 7.65 -20.03
CA GLU A 94 1.29 7.11 -21.33
C GLU A 94 0.28 6.10 -21.88
N ALA A 95 -0.33 5.26 -21.03
CA ALA A 95 -1.40 4.35 -21.43
C ALA A 95 -2.68 5.09 -21.90
N LEU A 96 -3.02 6.22 -21.27
CA LEU A 96 -4.20 7.01 -21.64
C LEU A 96 -4.00 7.85 -22.91
N HIS A 97 -2.79 8.34 -23.20
CA HIS A 97 -2.51 9.03 -24.46
C HIS A 97 -2.59 8.11 -25.69
N GLY A 98 -2.36 6.80 -25.53
CA GLY A 98 -2.54 5.81 -26.60
C GLY A 98 -4.01 5.56 -26.99
N ILE A 99 -4.94 5.78 -26.07
CA ILE A 99 -6.38 5.53 -26.28
C ILE A 99 -7.06 6.72 -26.97
N ILE A 100 -6.55 7.95 -26.80
CA ILE A 100 -7.19 9.18 -27.30
C ILE A 100 -6.81 9.50 -28.75
N HIS A 101 -5.79 8.86 -29.33
CA HIS A 101 -5.40 9.06 -30.74
C HIS A 101 -5.95 8.01 -31.72
N TRP A 102 -6.90 7.18 -31.29
CA TRP A 102 -7.67 6.28 -32.15
C TRP A 102 -9.18 6.48 -31.92
N SER A 103 -9.64 7.71 -32.13
CA SER A 103 -11.02 8.02 -32.47
C SER A 103 -11.09 9.26 -33.36
#